data_AF-A0A534UBV1-F1
#
_entry.id   AF-A0A534UBV1-F1
#
_cell.length_a   1.000
_cell.length_b   1.000
_cell.length_c   1.000
_cell.angle_alpha   90.00
_cell.angle_beta   90.00
_cell.angle_gamma   90.00
#
_symmetry.space_group_name_H-M   'P 1'
#
loop_
_entity.id
_entity.type
_entity.pdbx_description
1 polymer ?
#
loop_
_entity_poly.entity_id
_entity_poly.type
_entity_poly.pdbx_seq_one_letter_code
_entity_poly.pdbx_strand_id
1 'polypeptide(L)'
;MGEEKKILLCGKVCAYLTCRLYGNPISNYYSCLLERRSLFFGWVSIKHCSNARRFSMGTFKIEGVTHWSIPVNNLKESEDFYGGLLGLKAVGRLNNNVMSCFNIGDHNILLCEREKPQDKNTVEERVHHSFTVSAEGFVQACKTLHEKKIPIVELEYRAKGYFTGRELYFHDPSGNRLEIRDPTWKKGMPEPPYEEIVKSQAKLALQRSGRTKLCLSTSAFSSQKRVSGS
;
A
#
# COMPACT_ATOMS: atom_id res chain seq x y z
N MET A 1 21.89 16.90 49.36
CA MET A 1 21.62 15.56 49.92
C MET A 1 21.23 14.64 48.77
N GLY A 2 22.04 13.62 48.51
CA GLY A 2 21.78 12.59 47.50
C GLY A 2 22.90 11.57 47.59
N GLU A 3 22.60 10.39 48.14
CA GLU A 3 23.54 9.34 48.52
C GLU A 3 24.26 8.70 47.33
N GLU A 4 25.59 8.54 47.42
CA GLU A 4 26.33 7.55 46.65
C GLU A 4 26.15 6.17 47.29
N LYS A 5 25.42 5.27 46.64
CA LYS A 5 25.42 3.85 46.98
C LYS A 5 26.47 3.12 46.15
N LYS A 6 27.60 2.80 46.78
CA LYS A 6 28.55 1.80 46.27
C LYS A 6 27.92 0.41 46.39
N ILE A 7 27.50 -0.17 45.26
CA ILE A 7 27.21 -1.60 45.16
C ILE A 7 28.44 -2.27 44.55
N LEU A 8 29.14 -3.03 45.39
CA LEU A 8 30.21 -3.92 45.00
C LEU A 8 29.57 -5.17 44.37
N LEU A 9 29.70 -5.36 43.06
CA LEU A 9 29.31 -6.60 42.38
C LEU A 9 30.56 -7.30 41.86
N CYS A 10 30.81 -8.45 42.48
CA CYS A 10 31.81 -9.45 42.14
C CYS A 10 31.57 -9.97 40.71
N GLY A 11 32.60 -9.94 39.86
CA GLY A 11 32.67 -10.71 38.62
C GLY A 11 31.83 -10.22 37.45
N LYS A 12 32.52 -9.95 36.33
CA LYS A 12 32.03 -9.46 35.02
C LYS A 12 31.73 -7.96 34.97
N VAL A 13 32.70 -7.23 34.45
CA VAL A 13 32.54 -5.85 33.98
C VAL A 13 31.58 -5.88 32.78
N CYS A 14 30.29 -5.63 33.02
CA CYS A 14 29.36 -5.19 31.99
C CYS A 14 29.53 -3.68 31.87
N ALA A 15 30.20 -3.21 30.83
CA ALA A 15 30.27 -1.79 30.52
C ALA A 15 28.89 -1.31 30.03
N TYR A 16 28.12 -0.68 30.92
CA TYR A 16 26.97 0.12 30.53
C TYR A 16 27.48 1.46 30.01
N LEU A 17 27.37 1.69 28.70
CA LEU A 17 27.54 3.01 28.12
C LEU A 17 26.23 3.79 28.34
N THR A 18 26.23 4.74 29.27
CA THR A 18 25.14 5.70 29.46
C THR A 18 25.09 6.64 28.25
N CYS A 19 24.12 6.42 27.37
CA CYS A 19 23.83 7.31 26.26
C CYS A 19 23.12 8.56 26.80
N ARG A 20 23.86 9.68 26.95
CA ARG A 20 23.23 11.01 27.12
C ARG A 20 22.57 11.36 25.79
N LEU A 21 21.23 11.38 25.80
CA LEU A 21 20.41 11.85 24.70
C LEU A 21 20.62 13.35 24.48
N TYR A 22 21.51 13.70 23.56
CA TYR A 22 21.43 14.94 22.79
C TYR A 22 21.92 14.68 21.37
N GLY A 23 20.97 14.66 20.43
CA GLY A 23 21.23 14.74 18.99
C GLY A 23 21.78 13.46 18.34
N ASN A 24 20.89 12.73 17.66
CA ASN A 24 21.14 11.75 16.58
C ASN A 24 22.53 11.09 16.47
N PRO A 25 22.56 9.74 16.56
CA PRO A 25 23.45 8.98 15.70
C PRO A 25 22.72 7.82 15.02
N ILE A 26 22.50 7.92 13.71
CA ILE A 26 22.40 6.75 12.85
C ILE A 26 23.84 6.32 12.58
N SER A 27 24.40 5.44 13.42
CA SER A 27 25.63 4.73 13.09
C SER A 27 25.42 3.23 13.24
N ASN A 28 25.57 2.55 12.11
CA ASN A 28 25.50 1.10 11.95
C ASN A 28 26.33 0.36 13.01
N TYR A 29 25.68 -0.49 13.80
CA TYR A 29 26.34 -1.46 14.66
C TYR A 29 26.59 -2.75 13.86
N TYR A 30 27.87 -3.05 13.58
CA TYR A 30 28.30 -4.39 13.20
C TYR A 30 28.66 -5.16 14.48
N SER A 31 27.97 -6.27 14.76
CA SER A 31 28.38 -7.18 15.83
C SER A 31 29.57 -8.02 15.35
N CYS A 32 30.69 -7.93 16.06
CA CYS A 32 31.83 -8.81 15.86
C CYS A 32 31.84 -9.82 17.02
N LEU A 33 31.43 -11.06 16.75
CA LEU A 33 31.56 -12.19 17.66
C LEU A 33 33.04 -12.59 17.74
N LEU A 34 33.68 -12.35 18.89
CA LEU A 34 35.01 -12.84 19.19
C LEU A 34 34.90 -14.15 19.97
N GLU A 35 35.08 -15.27 19.27
CA GLU A 35 35.27 -16.59 19.88
C GLU A 35 36.75 -16.78 20.23
N ARG A 36 37.04 -17.07 21.49
CA ARG A 36 38.40 -17.33 22.00
C ARG A 36 38.93 -18.65 21.44
N ARG A 37 40.16 -18.66 20.90
CA ARG A 37 41.14 -19.72 21.17
C ARG A 37 42.56 -19.37 20.71
N SER A 38 43.50 -19.72 21.59
CA SER A 38 44.93 -19.98 21.33
C SER A 38 45.87 -18.80 21.12
N LEU A 39 46.86 -18.73 22.01
CA LEU A 39 48.05 -17.88 21.95
C LEU A 39 48.89 -18.25 20.72
N PHE A 40 48.94 -17.36 19.73
CA PHE A 40 49.97 -17.32 18.68
C PHE A 40 50.37 -15.85 18.49
N PHE A 41 51.65 -15.54 18.73
CA PHE A 41 52.26 -14.26 18.38
C PHE A 41 52.40 -14.20 16.85
N GLY A 42 51.32 -13.80 16.17
CA GLY A 42 51.31 -13.49 14.75
C GLY A 42 50.89 -12.03 14.58
N TRP A 43 51.64 -11.29 13.75
CA TRP A 43 51.29 -9.94 13.35
C TRP A 43 49.89 -9.94 12.71
N VAL A 44 48.88 -9.47 13.45
CA VAL A 44 47.54 -9.24 12.91
C VAL A 44 47.61 -7.96 12.10
N SER A 45 47.81 -8.09 10.78
CA SER A 45 47.58 -6.99 9.85
C SER A 45 46.10 -6.63 9.90
N ILE A 46 45.77 -5.57 10.61
CA ILE A 46 44.43 -4.95 10.60
C ILE A 46 44.21 -4.48 9.17
N LYS A 47 43.55 -5.30 8.35
CA LYS A 47 43.04 -4.87 7.05
C LYS A 47 41.97 -3.83 7.35
N HIS A 48 42.33 -2.57 7.19
CA HIS A 48 41.38 -1.46 7.17
C HIS A 48 40.35 -1.78 6.09
N CYS A 49 39.17 -2.23 6.51
CA CYS A 49 38.04 -2.44 5.61
C CYS A 49 37.36 -1.08 5.40
N SER A 50 38.06 -0.17 4.71
CA SER A 50 37.51 1.14 4.35
C SER A 50 36.75 1.02 3.03
N ASN A 51 35.62 0.31 3.05
CA ASN A 51 34.62 0.40 1.99
C ASN A 51 33.36 1.08 2.54
N ALA A 52 33.55 2.27 3.13
CA ALA A 52 32.45 3.18 3.35
C ALA A 52 32.04 3.73 1.97
N ARG A 53 31.01 3.11 1.37
CA ARG A 53 30.36 3.66 0.17
C ARG A 53 29.91 5.07 0.48
N ARG A 54 30.60 6.05 -0.11
CA ARG A 54 30.21 7.46 -0.07
C ARG A 54 28.92 7.57 -0.87
N PHE A 55 27.78 7.62 -0.18
CA PHE A 55 26.51 7.95 -0.82
C PHE A 55 26.64 9.37 -1.36
N SER A 56 26.65 9.50 -2.69
CA SER A 56 26.52 10.78 -3.37
C SER A 56 25.15 11.34 -3.01
N MET A 57 25.09 12.24 -2.03
CA MET A 57 23.90 13.04 -1.82
C MET A 57 23.73 13.94 -3.05
N GLY A 58 22.52 14.03 -3.58
CA GLY A 58 22.21 14.82 -4.77
C GLY A 58 22.72 16.26 -4.67
N THR A 59 23.03 16.88 -5.81
CA THR A 59 23.59 18.24 -5.89
C THR A 59 22.61 19.33 -5.47
N PHE A 60 21.33 19.00 -5.38
CA PHE A 60 20.26 19.83 -4.83
C PHE A 60 19.20 18.95 -4.15
N LYS A 61 18.44 19.54 -3.22
CA LYS A 61 17.43 18.83 -2.41
C LYS A 61 16.06 18.91 -3.06
N ILE A 62 15.44 17.75 -3.28
CA ILE A 62 14.01 17.64 -3.62
C ILE A 62 13.24 17.53 -2.30
N GLU A 63 12.24 18.39 -2.10
CA GLU A 63 11.43 18.41 -0.87
C GLU A 63 10.21 17.47 -0.92
N GLY A 64 9.78 17.06 -2.11
CA GLY A 64 8.63 16.16 -2.27
C GLY A 64 8.22 15.97 -3.73
N VAL A 65 7.18 15.16 -3.93
CA VAL A 65 6.54 14.93 -5.23
C VAL A 65 5.20 15.65 -5.23
N THR A 66 4.99 16.56 -6.20
CA THR A 66 3.76 17.35 -6.28
C THR A 66 2.60 16.58 -6.91
N HIS A 67 2.84 15.93 -8.05
CA HIS A 67 1.87 15.12 -8.76
C HIS A 67 2.56 14.20 -9.77
N TRP A 68 1.81 13.22 -10.28
CA TRP A 68 2.19 12.42 -11.45
C TRP A 68 1.18 12.68 -12.58
N SER A 69 1.65 12.64 -13.83
CA SER A 69 0.79 12.82 -15.00
C SER A 69 0.57 11.50 -15.73
N ILE A 70 -0.68 11.22 -16.10
CA ILE A 70 -1.05 10.10 -16.96
C ILE A 70 -1.54 10.66 -18.30
N PRO A 71 -0.85 10.35 -19.41
CA PRO A 71 -1.30 10.79 -20.73
C PRO A 71 -2.53 10.00 -21.15
N VAL A 72 -3.58 10.67 -21.59
CA VAL A 72 -4.86 10.06 -21.99
C VAL A 72 -5.28 10.53 -23.39
N ASN A 73 -6.01 9.68 -24.11
CA ASN A 73 -6.45 9.97 -25.48
C ASN A 73 -7.71 10.84 -25.52
N ASN A 74 -8.58 10.69 -24.53
CA ASN A 74 -9.81 11.48 -24.40
C ASN A 74 -10.02 11.84 -22.93
N LEU A 75 -10.05 13.14 -22.62
CA LEU A 75 -10.10 13.58 -21.22
C LEU A 75 -11.42 13.17 -20.54
N LYS A 76 -12.55 13.32 -21.24
CA LYS A 76 -13.87 13.02 -20.67
C LYS A 76 -14.04 11.53 -20.38
N GLU A 77 -13.69 10.67 -21.34
CA GLU A 77 -13.73 9.21 -21.15
C GLU A 77 -12.85 8.79 -19.97
N SER A 78 -11.70 9.47 -19.81
CA SER A 78 -10.78 9.22 -18.71
C SER A 78 -11.31 9.72 -17.38
N GLU A 79 -11.97 10.88 -17.32
CA GLU A 79 -12.64 11.33 -16.09
C GLU A 79 -13.74 10.36 -15.64
N ASP A 80 -14.54 9.85 -16.58
CA ASP A 80 -15.56 8.85 -16.29
C ASP A 80 -14.92 7.53 -15.77
N PHE A 81 -13.75 7.16 -16.28
CA PHE A 81 -13.00 6.00 -15.83
C PHE A 81 -12.33 6.21 -14.45
N TYR A 82 -11.44 7.20 -14.32
CA TYR A 82 -10.68 7.42 -13.09
C TYR A 82 -11.58 7.93 -11.94
N GLY A 83 -12.52 8.82 -12.23
CA GLY A 83 -13.47 9.31 -11.23
C GLY A 83 -14.62 8.34 -10.96
N GLY A 84 -15.20 7.74 -12.00
CA GLY A 84 -16.38 6.88 -11.89
C GLY A 84 -16.06 5.43 -11.55
N LEU A 85 -15.14 4.79 -12.28
CA LEU A 85 -14.78 3.39 -12.05
C LEU A 85 -13.84 3.23 -10.85
N LEU A 86 -12.74 4.00 -10.81
CA LEU A 86 -11.74 3.90 -9.72
C LEU A 86 -12.13 4.71 -8.47
N GLY A 87 -13.10 5.62 -8.59
CA GLY A 87 -13.58 6.41 -7.45
C GLY A 87 -12.61 7.50 -7.00
N LEU A 88 -11.68 7.94 -7.85
CA LEU A 88 -10.74 9.01 -7.50
C LEU A 88 -11.49 10.34 -7.33
N LYS A 89 -11.06 11.16 -6.37
CA LYS A 89 -11.72 12.44 -6.08
C LYS A 89 -11.30 13.49 -7.09
N ALA A 90 -12.23 13.93 -7.93
CA ALA A 90 -12.00 15.05 -8.84
C ALA A 90 -11.74 16.36 -8.06
N VAL A 91 -10.68 17.07 -8.42
CA VAL A 91 -10.32 18.39 -7.87
C VAL A 91 -10.78 19.49 -8.82
N GLY A 92 -10.57 19.30 -10.12
CA GLY A 92 -10.97 20.25 -11.15
C GLY A 92 -10.08 20.17 -12.40
N ARG A 93 -10.45 20.91 -13.44
CA ARG A 93 -9.68 20.99 -14.68
C ARG A 93 -8.68 22.16 -14.68
N LEU A 94 -7.61 22.00 -15.44
CA LEU A 94 -6.51 22.96 -15.59
C LEU A 94 -6.19 23.18 -17.08
N ASN A 95 -5.39 24.21 -17.37
CA ASN A 95 -4.83 24.51 -18.69
C ASN A 95 -5.86 24.47 -19.83
N ASN A 96 -6.77 25.44 -19.88
CA ASN A 96 -7.83 25.50 -20.90
C ASN A 96 -8.65 24.19 -21.01
N ASN A 97 -8.80 23.45 -19.91
CA ASN A 97 -9.56 22.21 -19.80
C ASN A 97 -8.99 21.00 -20.56
N VAL A 98 -7.69 20.99 -20.90
CA VAL A 98 -7.01 19.79 -21.46
C VAL A 98 -6.36 18.89 -20.40
N MET A 99 -6.40 19.32 -19.13
CA MET A 99 -5.92 18.53 -18.00
C MET A 99 -6.98 18.43 -16.91
N SER A 100 -7.08 17.27 -16.26
CA SER A 100 -7.98 17.04 -15.13
C SER A 100 -7.21 16.54 -13.91
N CYS A 101 -7.39 17.19 -12.77
CA CYS A 101 -6.71 16.86 -11.53
C CYS A 101 -7.59 16.00 -10.63
N PHE A 102 -7.03 14.88 -10.18
CA PHE A 102 -7.61 13.97 -9.20
C PHE A 102 -6.71 13.89 -7.97
N ASN A 103 -7.33 13.70 -6.81
CA ASN A 103 -6.64 13.52 -5.54
C ASN A 103 -6.95 12.12 -4.96
N ILE A 104 -5.93 11.49 -4.40
CA ILE A 104 -6.02 10.24 -3.64
C ILE A 104 -5.04 10.27 -2.47
N GLY A 105 -5.57 10.33 -1.25
CA GLY A 105 -4.76 10.57 -0.05
C GLY A 105 -3.92 11.84 -0.21
N ASP A 106 -2.60 11.70 -0.02
CA ASP A 106 -1.65 12.81 -0.14
C ASP A 106 -1.11 13.01 -1.57
N HIS A 107 -1.64 12.26 -2.56
CA HIS A 107 -1.16 12.29 -3.93
C HIS A 107 -2.14 13.00 -4.86
N ASN A 108 -1.58 13.74 -5.82
CA ASN A 108 -2.33 14.31 -6.94
C ASN A 108 -1.94 13.62 -8.24
N ILE A 109 -2.92 13.37 -9.09
CA ILE A 109 -2.77 12.76 -10.42
C ILE A 109 -3.36 13.72 -11.44
N LEU A 110 -2.60 14.03 -12.47
CA LEU A 110 -3.07 14.80 -13.63
C LEU A 110 -3.34 13.86 -14.80
N LEU A 111 -4.58 13.84 -15.26
CA LEU A 111 -4.91 13.27 -16.57
C LEU A 111 -4.61 14.35 -17.61
N CYS A 112 -3.72 14.06 -18.55
CA CYS A 112 -3.30 15.01 -19.58
C CYS A 112 -3.73 14.51 -20.95
N GLU A 113 -4.66 15.21 -21.60
CA GLU A 113 -5.11 14.84 -22.94
C GLU A 113 -3.96 14.99 -23.95
N ARG A 114 -3.69 13.94 -24.73
CA ARG A 114 -2.68 13.94 -25.78
C ARG A 114 -3.17 14.78 -26.95
N GLU A 115 -2.28 15.60 -27.52
CA GLU A 115 -2.56 16.28 -28.80
C GLU A 115 -2.80 15.29 -29.94
N LYS A 116 -2.09 14.15 -29.90
CA LYS A 116 -2.23 13.04 -30.85
C LYS A 116 -2.55 11.76 -30.07
N PRO A 117 -3.79 11.23 -30.19
CA PRO A 117 -4.14 9.97 -29.56
C PRO A 117 -3.20 8.84 -29.99
N GLN A 118 -2.83 7.99 -29.02
CA GLN A 118 -2.05 6.79 -29.26
C GLN A 118 -2.98 5.62 -29.60
N ASP A 119 -2.52 4.69 -30.44
CA ASP A 119 -3.25 3.43 -30.64
C ASP A 119 -3.32 2.65 -29.32
N LYS A 120 -4.53 2.28 -28.90
CA LYS A 120 -4.80 1.52 -27.67
C LYS A 120 -4.12 0.13 -27.70
N ASN A 121 -3.79 -0.38 -28.89
CA ASN A 121 -3.06 -1.64 -29.05
C ASN A 121 -1.54 -1.50 -28.89
N THR A 122 -1.02 -0.26 -28.88
CA THR A 122 0.38 -0.02 -28.56
C THR A 122 0.53 -0.01 -27.04
N VAL A 123 0.79 -1.19 -26.49
CA VAL A 123 0.84 -1.41 -25.04
C VAL A 123 2.28 -1.36 -24.54
N GLU A 124 2.53 -0.50 -23.54
CA GLU A 124 3.77 -0.52 -22.76
C GLU A 124 3.59 -1.46 -21.56
N GLU A 125 4.22 -2.64 -21.61
CA GLU A 125 3.99 -3.68 -20.60
C GLU A 125 4.61 -3.34 -19.23
N ARG A 126 5.72 -2.61 -19.22
CA ARG A 126 6.48 -2.34 -18.00
C ARG A 126 6.05 -1.07 -17.27
N VAL A 127 5.61 -0.04 -17.99
CA VAL A 127 5.25 1.25 -17.40
C VAL A 127 3.82 1.18 -16.92
N HIS A 128 3.61 1.35 -15.61
CA HIS A 128 2.28 1.29 -15.02
C HIS A 128 2.16 2.19 -13.80
N HIS A 129 0.92 2.53 -13.44
CA HIS A 129 0.60 3.26 -12.23
C HIS A 129 -0.11 2.32 -11.26
N SER A 130 0.43 2.17 -10.04
CA SER A 130 -0.10 1.28 -9.01
C SER A 130 -0.92 2.03 -7.97
N PHE A 131 -2.09 1.49 -7.67
CA PHE A 131 -3.03 1.99 -6.66
C PHE A 131 -3.18 0.95 -5.55
N THR A 132 -2.96 1.37 -4.31
CA THR A 132 -3.10 0.50 -3.15
C THR A 132 -4.55 0.44 -2.68
N VAL A 133 -5.04 -0.77 -2.42
CA VAL A 133 -6.38 -1.05 -1.86
C VAL A 133 -6.29 -2.02 -0.68
N SER A 134 -7.36 -2.14 0.10
CA SER A 134 -7.46 -3.19 1.11
C SER A 134 -7.70 -4.56 0.47
N ALA A 135 -7.61 -5.63 1.26
CA ALA A 135 -7.92 -6.98 0.78
C ALA A 135 -9.35 -7.13 0.26
N GLU A 136 -10.31 -6.47 0.90
CA GLU A 136 -11.70 -6.41 0.46
C GLU A 136 -11.83 -5.56 -0.81
N GLY A 137 -11.15 -4.40 -0.84
CA GLY A 137 -11.11 -3.52 -2.00
C GLY A 137 -10.56 -4.21 -3.25
N PHE A 138 -9.56 -5.07 -3.09
CA PHE A 138 -9.00 -5.88 -4.19
C PHE A 138 -10.05 -6.84 -4.76
N VAL A 139 -10.76 -7.58 -3.90
CA VAL A 139 -11.83 -8.50 -4.34
C VAL A 139 -12.97 -7.73 -5.00
N GLN A 140 -13.31 -6.55 -4.49
CA GLN A 140 -14.31 -5.68 -5.11
C GLN A 140 -13.85 -5.20 -6.50
N ALA A 141 -12.59 -4.76 -6.63
CA ALA A 141 -12.00 -4.34 -7.89
C ALA A 141 -12.06 -5.46 -8.95
N CYS A 142 -11.65 -6.69 -8.61
CA CYS A 142 -11.74 -7.84 -9.52
C CYS A 142 -13.17 -8.03 -10.07
N LYS A 143 -14.19 -7.91 -9.20
CA LYS A 143 -15.59 -8.08 -9.61
C LYS A 143 -16.07 -6.93 -10.48
N THR A 144 -15.79 -5.69 -10.08
CA THR A 144 -16.19 -4.52 -10.85
C THR A 144 -15.57 -4.57 -12.26
N LEU A 145 -14.30 -4.96 -12.39
CA LEU A 145 -13.64 -5.13 -13.68
C LEU A 145 -14.31 -6.25 -14.50
N HIS A 146 -14.63 -7.38 -13.88
CA HIS A 146 -15.37 -8.48 -14.53
C HIS A 146 -16.75 -8.04 -15.03
N GLU A 147 -17.55 -7.39 -14.17
CA GLU A 147 -18.91 -6.92 -14.49
C GLU A 147 -18.91 -5.88 -15.61
N LYS A 148 -17.90 -4.99 -15.62
CA LYS A 148 -17.70 -3.99 -16.66
C LYS A 148 -17.03 -4.54 -17.92
N LYS A 149 -16.72 -5.84 -17.96
CA LYS A 149 -16.05 -6.54 -19.06
C LYS A 149 -14.71 -5.90 -19.43
N ILE A 150 -13.99 -5.40 -18.43
CA ILE A 150 -12.63 -4.88 -18.61
C ILE A 150 -11.67 -6.06 -18.51
N PRO A 151 -10.86 -6.32 -19.55
CA PRO A 151 -9.94 -7.46 -19.56
C PRO A 151 -8.83 -7.25 -18.54
N ILE A 152 -8.56 -8.31 -17.77
CA ILE A 152 -7.38 -8.38 -16.90
C ILE A 152 -6.19 -8.83 -17.75
N VAL A 153 -5.06 -8.19 -17.53
CA VAL A 153 -3.77 -8.52 -18.17
C VAL A 153 -3.06 -9.58 -17.37
N GLU A 154 -2.97 -9.40 -16.05
CA GLU A 154 -2.16 -10.25 -15.18
C GLU A 154 -2.67 -10.21 -13.74
N LEU A 155 -2.50 -11.32 -13.01
CA LEU A 155 -2.69 -11.43 -11.57
C LEU A 155 -1.43 -12.06 -10.98
N GLU A 156 -0.73 -11.34 -10.10
CA GLU A 156 0.52 -11.79 -9.50
C GLU A 156 0.41 -11.84 -7.97
N TYR A 157 1.02 -12.86 -7.37
CA TYR A 157 1.21 -13.01 -5.92
C TYR A 157 2.70 -12.87 -5.59
N ARG A 158 3.12 -11.66 -5.22
CA ARG A 158 4.53 -11.31 -5.05
C ARG A 158 4.98 -11.43 -3.60
N ALA A 159 5.75 -12.48 -3.32
CA ALA A 159 6.25 -12.79 -1.98
C ALA A 159 7.55 -12.05 -1.56
N LYS A 160 8.29 -11.48 -2.51
CA LYS A 160 9.62 -10.87 -2.28
C LYS A 160 9.80 -9.60 -3.12
N GLY A 161 10.72 -8.73 -2.71
CA GLY A 161 11.02 -7.47 -3.39
C GLY A 161 10.65 -6.26 -2.54
N TYR A 162 10.53 -5.09 -3.17
CA TYR A 162 10.17 -3.83 -2.50
C TYR A 162 8.66 -3.68 -2.32
N PHE A 163 7.88 -4.09 -3.32
CA PHE A 163 6.42 -4.05 -3.31
C PHE A 163 5.90 -5.49 -3.27
N THR A 164 5.62 -6.01 -2.09
CA THR A 164 5.06 -7.36 -1.89
C THR A 164 3.55 -7.33 -1.78
N GLY A 165 2.86 -8.45 -2.02
CA GLY A 165 1.40 -8.51 -1.90
C GLY A 165 0.80 -9.25 -3.08
N ARG A 166 -0.46 -8.94 -3.40
CA ARG A 166 -1.10 -9.40 -4.63
C ARG A 166 -1.50 -8.22 -5.49
N GLU A 167 -1.36 -8.39 -6.79
CA GLU A 167 -1.37 -7.32 -7.77
C GLU A 167 -2.19 -7.75 -8.98
N LEU A 168 -3.07 -6.87 -9.44
CA LEU A 168 -3.95 -7.09 -10.59
C LEU A 168 -3.70 -5.99 -11.62
N TYR A 169 -3.43 -6.39 -12.86
CA TYR A 169 -3.11 -5.47 -13.94
C TYR A 169 -4.21 -5.42 -15.00
N PHE A 170 -4.51 -4.22 -15.50
CA PHE A 170 -5.49 -3.96 -16.55
C PHE A 170 -5.15 -2.65 -17.28
N HIS A 171 -5.90 -2.31 -18.33
CA HIS A 171 -5.68 -1.07 -19.08
C HIS A 171 -6.80 -0.06 -18.84
N ASP A 172 -6.43 1.21 -18.85
CA ASP A 172 -7.38 2.31 -18.99
C ASP A 172 -7.87 2.47 -20.44
N PRO A 173 -8.86 3.35 -20.70
CA PRO A 173 -9.39 3.55 -22.05
C PRO A 173 -8.38 4.07 -23.07
N SER A 174 -7.23 4.58 -22.62
CA SER A 174 -6.14 5.10 -23.46
C SER A 174 -5.01 4.09 -23.66
N GLY A 175 -5.14 2.87 -23.13
CA GLY A 175 -4.12 1.83 -23.20
C GLY A 175 -3.02 1.92 -22.13
N ASN A 176 -3.15 2.80 -21.13
CA ASN A 176 -2.18 2.86 -20.05
C ASN A 176 -2.37 1.66 -19.11
N ARG A 177 -1.29 0.97 -18.76
CA ARG A 177 -1.32 -0.13 -17.80
C ARG A 177 -1.49 0.40 -16.38
N LEU A 178 -2.48 -0.13 -15.67
CA LEU A 178 -2.76 0.18 -14.27
C LEU A 178 -2.62 -1.07 -13.42
N GLU A 179 -2.23 -0.88 -12.16
CA GLU A 179 -2.11 -1.93 -11.15
C GLU A 179 -3.01 -1.60 -9.95
N ILE A 180 -3.76 -2.60 -9.49
CA ILE A 180 -4.45 -2.57 -8.20
C ILE A 180 -3.71 -3.53 -7.28
N ARG A 181 -3.23 -3.02 -6.15
CA ARG A 181 -2.37 -3.75 -5.23
C ARG A 181 -2.96 -3.86 -3.83
N ASP A 182 -3.01 -5.08 -3.33
CA ASP A 182 -3.26 -5.38 -1.92
C ASP A 182 -1.93 -5.80 -1.24
N PRO A 183 -1.35 -4.95 -0.38
CA PRO A 183 -0.09 -5.22 0.31
C PRO A 183 -0.20 -6.25 1.44
N THR A 184 -1.41 -6.63 1.84
CA THR A 184 -1.62 -7.45 3.03
C THR A 184 -1.38 -8.93 2.79
N TRP A 185 -1.43 -9.37 1.52
CA TRP A 185 -1.10 -10.73 1.14
C TRP A 185 0.37 -11.05 1.45
N LYS A 186 0.63 -12.26 1.95
CA LYS A 186 1.98 -12.75 2.29
C LYS A 186 2.13 -14.20 1.86
N LYS A 187 3.38 -14.62 1.65
CA LYS A 187 3.71 -16.02 1.33
C LYS A 187 3.06 -16.97 2.34
N GLY A 188 2.35 -17.99 1.82
CA GLY A 188 1.60 -18.96 2.62
C GLY A 188 0.11 -18.65 2.78
N MET A 189 -0.35 -17.46 2.36
CA MET A 189 -1.77 -17.18 2.19
C MET A 189 -2.28 -17.81 0.88
N PRO A 190 -3.61 -18.02 0.74
CA PRO A 190 -4.19 -18.53 -0.51
C PRO A 190 -3.86 -17.66 -1.73
N GLU A 191 -3.67 -18.31 -2.87
CA GLU A 191 -3.41 -17.69 -4.18
C GLU A 191 -4.53 -18.06 -5.17
N PRO A 192 -5.80 -17.69 -4.89
CA PRO A 192 -6.90 -18.06 -5.77
C PRO A 192 -6.72 -17.48 -7.17
N PRO A 193 -7.04 -18.23 -8.25
CA PRO A 193 -7.07 -17.68 -9.59
C PRO A 193 -8.19 -16.63 -9.71
N TYR A 194 -8.07 -15.75 -10.70
CA TYR A 194 -9.00 -14.64 -10.93
C TYR A 194 -10.48 -15.07 -10.93
N GLU A 195 -10.79 -16.16 -11.63
CA GLU A 195 -12.15 -16.71 -11.74
C GLU A 195 -12.76 -17.10 -10.39
N GLU A 196 -11.94 -17.57 -9.45
CA GLU A 196 -12.39 -17.91 -8.10
C GLU A 196 -12.64 -16.66 -7.28
N ILE A 197 -11.77 -15.64 -7.40
CA ILE A 197 -11.94 -14.34 -6.72
C ILE A 197 -13.27 -13.70 -7.11
N VAL A 198 -13.60 -13.68 -8.40
CA VAL A 198 -14.87 -13.12 -8.90
C VAL A 198 -16.07 -13.88 -8.32
N LYS A 199 -16.00 -15.23 -8.26
CA LYS A 199 -17.08 -16.09 -7.73
C LYS A 199 -17.22 -16.07 -6.19
N SER A 200 -16.20 -15.61 -5.47
CA SER A 200 -16.04 -15.79 -4.01
C SER A 200 -17.12 -15.15 -3.11
N GLN A 201 -18.05 -14.31 -3.61
CA GLN A 201 -19.11 -13.73 -2.77
C GLN A 201 -20.52 -13.70 -3.36
N ALA A 202 -21.00 -14.82 -3.90
CA ALA A 202 -22.43 -15.10 -3.79
C ALA A 202 -22.87 -15.32 -2.31
N LYS A 203 -21.92 -15.60 -1.39
CA LYS A 203 -22.22 -15.98 0.02
C LYS A 203 -22.32 -14.83 1.02
N LEU A 204 -21.55 -13.74 0.88
CA LEU A 204 -21.52 -12.65 1.88
C LEU A 204 -22.71 -11.66 1.75
N ALA A 205 -23.23 -11.46 0.54
CA ALA A 205 -24.45 -10.67 0.32
C ALA A 205 -25.71 -11.38 0.85
N LEU A 206 -25.78 -12.71 0.71
CA LEU A 206 -26.89 -13.54 1.20
C LEU A 206 -26.92 -13.62 2.75
N GLN A 207 -25.74 -13.65 3.40
CA GLN A 207 -25.65 -13.64 4.86
C GLN A 207 -26.04 -12.27 5.46
N ARG A 208 -25.77 -11.17 4.75
CA ARG A 208 -26.22 -9.83 5.17
C ARG A 208 -27.74 -9.66 4.96
N SER A 209 -28.32 -10.17 3.87
CA SER A 209 -29.78 -10.10 3.65
C SER A 209 -30.59 -11.05 4.55
N GLY A 210 -30.00 -12.19 4.96
CA GLY A 210 -30.59 -13.10 5.94
C GLY A 210 -30.66 -12.52 7.36
N ARG A 211 -29.71 -11.66 7.75
CA ARG A 211 -29.75 -10.96 9.05
C ARG A 211 -30.78 -9.82 9.09
N THR A 212 -31.00 -9.11 7.98
CA THR A 212 -32.02 -8.05 7.94
C THR A 212 -33.45 -8.58 7.97
N LYS A 213 -33.70 -9.82 7.51
CA LYS A 213 -35.03 -10.45 7.61
C LYS A 213 -35.41 -10.88 9.04
N LEU A 214 -34.45 -11.10 9.94
CA LEU A 214 -34.75 -11.57 11.30
C LEU A 214 -35.13 -10.44 12.29
N CYS A 215 -34.97 -9.17 11.90
CA CYS A 215 -35.16 -8.03 12.82
C CYS A 215 -36.52 -7.31 12.66
N LEU A 216 -37.42 -7.79 11.79
CA LEU A 216 -38.71 -7.13 11.49
C LEU A 216 -39.96 -7.90 11.92
N SER A 217 -39.83 -8.96 12.73
CA SER A 217 -40.99 -9.75 13.18
C SER A 217 -41.03 -9.96 14.69
N THR A 218 -41.05 -8.89 15.49
CA THR A 218 -41.54 -8.94 16.89
C THR A 218 -42.01 -7.57 17.38
N SER A 219 -43.10 -7.05 16.81
CA SER A 219 -43.94 -6.08 17.51
C SER A 219 -45.35 -6.07 16.93
N ALA A 220 -46.13 -7.10 17.26
CA ALA A 220 -47.57 -7.03 17.17
C ALA A 220 -48.17 -7.96 18.24
N PHE A 221 -49.24 -7.47 18.87
CA PHE A 221 -50.16 -8.14 19.79
C PHE A 221 -49.81 -8.20 21.29
N SER A 222 -50.37 -7.25 22.04
CA SER A 222 -51.30 -7.58 23.12
C SER A 222 -52.15 -6.36 23.49
N SER A 223 -53.44 -6.46 23.21
CA SER A 223 -54.49 -5.54 23.62
C SER A 223 -54.99 -5.96 24.99
N GLN A 224 -55.07 -5.04 25.96
CA GLN A 224 -55.94 -5.23 27.12
C GLN A 224 -56.50 -3.89 27.61
N LYS A 225 -57.82 -3.75 27.39
CA LYS A 225 -58.72 -2.81 28.05
C LYS A 225 -58.46 -2.78 29.57
N ARG A 226 -58.45 -1.59 30.17
CA ARG A 226 -58.83 -1.43 31.57
C ARG A 226 -59.59 -0.13 31.78
N VAL A 227 -60.64 -0.28 32.59
CA VAL A 227 -61.73 0.63 32.97
C VAL A 227 -61.29 1.65 34.02
N SER A 228 -61.98 2.80 34.06
CA SER A 228 -62.31 3.72 35.18
C SER A 228 -62.05 5.17 34.74
N GLY A 229 -62.89 6.17 34.97
CA GLY A 229 -64.03 6.34 35.87
C GLY A 229 -64.01 7.78 36.40
N SER A 230 -65.19 8.37 36.59
CA SER A 230 -65.51 9.73 37.10
C SER A 230 -65.54 10.85 36.07
#